data_AF-A0A183T953-F1
#
_entry.id   AF-A0A183T953-F1
#
_cell.length_a   1.000
_cell.length_b   1.000
_cell.length_c   1.000
_cell.angle_alpha   90.00
_cell.angle_beta   90.00
_cell.angle_gamma   90.00
#
_symmetry.space_group_name_H-M   'P 1'
#
loop_
_entity.id
_entity.type
_entity.pdbx_description
1 polymer ?
#
loop_
_entity_poly.entity_id
_entity_poly.type
_entity_poly.pdbx_seq_one_letter_code
_entity_poly.pdbx_strand_id
1 'polypeptide(L)'
;MKNARPEEFIASFDSALQKCDAGDKCKNAMRQQVANLLLQRQRQTTISKAEERELLQIRKIEDIVTLPADKRSLTVVMDKSQY
;
A
#
# COMPACT_ATOMS: atom_id res chain seq x y z
N MET A 1 2.37 12.55 15.84
CA MET A 1 1.45 11.41 15.72
C MET A 1 2.28 10.14 15.73
N LYS A 2 2.15 9.27 16.74
CA LYS A 2 2.92 8.01 16.80
C LYS A 2 2.35 7.06 15.75
N ASN A 3 3.18 6.64 14.79
CA ASN A 3 2.88 5.43 14.04
C ASN A 3 2.95 4.28 15.05
N ALA A 4 1.80 3.81 15.54
CA ALA A 4 1.74 2.57 16.28
C ALA A 4 2.34 1.47 15.40
N ARG A 5 3.23 0.65 15.96
CA ARG A 5 3.83 -0.44 15.19
C ARG A 5 2.71 -1.37 14.71
N PRO A 6 2.82 -2.00 13.53
CA PRO A 6 1.75 -2.84 12.98
C PRO A 6 1.22 -3.88 13.99
N GLU A 7 2.08 -4.40 14.85
CA GLU A 7 1.77 -5.38 15.89
C GLU A 7 0.87 -4.80 16.98
N GLU A 8 1.06 -3.54 17.36
CA GLU A 8 0.24 -2.84 18.37
C GLU A 8 -1.17 -2.56 17.83
N PHE A 9 -1.27 -2.22 16.55
CA PHE A 9 -2.56 -2.07 15.87
C PHE A 9 -3.32 -3.39 15.81
N ILE A 10 -2.66 -4.48 15.40
CA ILE A 10 -3.29 -5.81 15.31
C ILE A 10 -3.78 -6.27 16.68
N ALA A 11 -2.95 -6.15 17.72
CA ALA A 11 -3.33 -6.55 19.08
C ALA A 11 -4.52 -5.73 19.63
N SER A 12 -4.51 -4.41 19.39
CA SER A 12 -5.62 -3.54 19.79
C SER A 12 -6.91 -3.87 19.04
N PHE A 13 -6.82 -4.10 17.72
CA PHE A 13 -7.94 -4.50 16.89
C PHE A 13 -8.54 -5.84 17.34
N ASP A 14 -7.73 -6.87 17.54
CA ASP A 14 -8.23 -8.18 17.99
C ASP A 14 -8.85 -8.11 19.39
N SER A 15 -8.27 -7.34 20.30
CA SER A 15 -8.82 -7.11 21.64
C SER A 15 -10.19 -6.42 21.58
N ALA A 16 -10.33 -5.39 20.75
CA ALA A 16 -11.61 -4.71 20.53
C ALA A 16 -12.63 -5.63 19.87
N LEU A 17 -12.21 -6.42 18.88
CA LEU A 17 -13.06 -7.35 18.17
C LEU A 17 -13.57 -8.47 19.08
N GLN A 18 -12.77 -8.92 20.05
CA GLN A 18 -13.17 -9.95 21.01
C GLN A 18 -14.25 -9.46 21.98
N LYS A 19 -14.23 -8.17 22.33
CA LYS A 19 -15.26 -7.51 23.16
C LYS A 19 -16.52 -7.14 22.38
N CYS A 20 -16.48 -7.22 21.05
CA CYS A 20 -17.63 -6.93 20.20
C CYS A 20 -18.67 -8.05 20.29
N ASP A 21 -19.94 -7.69 20.43
CA ASP A 21 -21.08 -8.63 20.42
C ASP A 21 -21.48 -9.00 18.98
N ALA A 22 -20.49 -9.41 18.20
CA ALA A 22 -20.67 -9.91 16.84
C ALA A 22 -20.49 -11.43 16.82
N GLY A 23 -21.26 -12.12 15.98
CA GLY A 23 -21.06 -13.55 15.75
C GLY A 23 -19.70 -13.85 15.12
N ASP A 24 -19.20 -15.07 15.31
CA ASP A 24 -17.84 -15.47 14.87
C ASP A 24 -17.62 -15.29 13.37
N LYS A 25 -18.65 -15.52 12.55
CA LYS A 25 -18.59 -15.29 11.11
C LYS A 25 -18.30 -13.82 10.77
N CYS A 26 -18.95 -12.89 11.47
CA CYS A 26 -18.72 -11.45 11.29
C CYS A 26 -17.32 -11.05 11.78
N LYS A 27 -16.90 -11.55 12.95
CA LYS A 27 -15.55 -11.30 13.48
C LYS A 27 -14.47 -11.78 12.50
N ASN A 28 -14.64 -12.97 11.93
CA ASN A 28 -13.69 -13.51 10.96
C ASN A 28 -13.69 -12.71 9.64
N ALA A 29 -14.85 -12.26 9.16
CA ALA A 29 -14.92 -11.38 8.00
C ALA A 29 -14.18 -10.05 8.24
N MET A 30 -14.32 -9.46 9.44
CA MET A 30 -13.60 -8.24 9.81
C MET A 30 -12.08 -8.47 9.86
N ARG A 31 -11.61 -9.59 10.43
CA ARG A 31 -10.18 -9.96 10.41
C ARG A 31 -9.64 -10.08 8.99
N GLN A 32 -10.38 -10.76 8.10
CA GLN A 32 -10.00 -10.89 6.69
C GLN A 32 -9.92 -9.54 5.99
N GLN A 33 -10.88 -8.65 6.26
CA GLN A 33 -10.89 -7.30 5.67
C GLN A 33 -9.67 -6.48 6.12
N VAL A 34 -9.34 -6.51 7.41
CA VAL A 34 -8.16 -5.82 7.95
C VAL A 34 -6.86 -6.43 7.40
N ALA A 35 -6.76 -7.76 7.32
CA ALA A 35 -5.60 -8.42 6.71
C ALA A 35 -5.40 -8.01 5.25
N ASN A 36 -6.47 -7.96 4.46
CA ASN A 36 -6.43 -7.49 3.07
C ASN A 36 -5.96 -6.03 2.97
N LEU A 37 -6.45 -5.15 3.84
CA LEU A 37 -6.03 -3.75 3.87
C LEU A 37 -4.54 -3.60 4.20
N LEU A 38 -4.04 -4.36 5.17
CA LEU A 38 -2.61 -4.36 5.53
C LEU A 38 -1.74 -4.86 4.36
N LEU A 39 -2.16 -5.93 3.69
CA LEU A 39 -1.49 -6.46 2.50
C LEU A 39 -1.51 -5.48 1.33
N GLN A 40 -2.63 -4.79 1.09
CA GLN A 40 -2.74 -3.75 0.06
C GLN A 40 -1.78 -2.60 0.34
N ARG A 41 -1.72 -2.13 1.58
CA ARG A 41 -0.78 -1.08 1.99
C ARG A 41 0.66 -1.52 1.78
N GLN A 42 1.01 -2.76 2.16
CA GLN A 42 2.36 -3.30 1.97
C GLN A 42 2.74 -3.42 0.49
N ARG A 43 1.78 -3.77 -0.38
CA ARG A 43 1.97 -3.75 -1.84
C ARG A 43 2.15 -2.33 -2.40
N GLN A 44 1.49 -1.33 -1.82
CA GLN A 44 1.68 0.07 -2.22
C GLN A 44 3.05 0.60 -1.77
N THR A 45 3.61 0.12 -0.66
CA THR A 45 4.93 0.52 -0.15
C THR A 45 6.10 -0.21 -0.83
N THR A 46 6.03 -0.44 -2.14
CA THR A 46 7.18 -1.03 -2.89
C THR A 46 8.24 0.04 -3.23
N ILE A 47 7.86 1.32 -3.17
CA ILE A 47 8.73 2.49 -3.33
C ILE A 47 8.73 3.29 -2.03
N SER A 48 9.91 3.61 -1.53
CA SER A 48 10.11 4.48 -0.37
C SER A 48 9.71 5.92 -0.69
N LYS A 49 9.48 6.74 0.34
CA LYS A 49 9.17 8.18 0.16
C LYS A 49 10.29 8.94 -0.58
N ALA A 50 11.53 8.49 -0.46
CA ALA A 50 12.66 9.09 -1.17
C ALA A 50 12.58 8.75 -2.66
N GLU A 51 12.36 7.48 -2.99
CA GLU A 51 12.19 7.00 -4.37
C GLU A 51 10.94 7.62 -5.03
N GLU A 52 9.84 7.77 -4.29
CA GLU A 52 8.65 8.48 -4.77
C GLU A 52 8.95 9.94 -5.12
N ARG A 53 9.73 10.63 -4.28
CA ARG A 53 10.14 12.02 -4.54
C ARG A 53 11.04 12.13 -5.75
N GLU A 54 11.96 11.19 -5.94
CA GLU A 54 12.83 11.14 -7.12
C GLU A 54 12.05 10.84 -8.40
N LEU A 55 11.13 9.87 -8.37
CA LEU A 55 10.22 9.58 -9.48
C LEU A 55 9.37 10.81 -9.86
N LEU A 56 8.92 11.61 -8.89
CA LEU A 56 8.22 12.86 -9.16
C LEU A 56 9.09 13.91 -9.86
N GLN A 57 10.41 13.90 -9.65
CA GLN A 57 11.31 14.78 -10.41
C GLN A 57 11.55 14.25 -11.82
N ILE A 58 11.70 12.93 -11.98
CA ILE A 58 11.85 12.28 -13.28
C ILE A 58 10.63 12.55 -14.18
N ARG A 59 9.41 12.47 -13.62
CA ARG A 59 8.15 12.78 -14.34
C ARG A 59 8.02 14.22 -14.83
N LYS A 60 8.84 15.16 -14.34
CA LYS A 60 8.82 16.57 -14.79
C LYS A 60 9.74 16.82 -15.97
N ILE A 61 10.59 15.86 -16.33
CA ILE A 61 11.46 15.97 -17.50
C ILE A 61 10.57 15.78 -18.73
N GLU A 62 10.47 16.81 -19.58
CA GLU A 62 9.56 16.83 -20.74
C GLU A 62 9.81 15.73 -21.77
N ASP A 63 11.05 15.25 -21.82
CA ASP A 63 11.52 14.21 -22.72
C ASP A 63 11.44 12.80 -22.12
N ILE A 64 10.91 12.65 -20.89
CA ILE A 64 10.77 11.35 -20.24
C ILE A 64 9.29 11.00 -20.06
N VAL A 65 8.92 9.80 -20.50
CA VAL A 65 7.57 9.25 -20.34
C VAL A 65 7.59 8.17 -19.27
N THR A 66 6.66 8.25 -18.33
CA THR A 66 6.48 7.27 -17.24
C THR A 66 5.13 6.57 -17.41
N LEU A 67 5.13 5.27 -17.64
CA LEU A 67 3.91 4.50 -17.98
C LEU A 67 3.72 3.30 -17.05
N PRO A 68 2.46 2.93 -16.76
CA PRO A 68 2.18 1.68 -16.06
C PRO A 68 2.60 0.50 -16.96
N ALA A 69 3.40 -0.42 -16.41
CA ALA A 69 3.69 -1.67 -17.08
C ALA A 69 2.47 -2.60 -17.03
N ASP A 70 2.33 -3.45 -18.04
CA ASP A 70 1.28 -4.48 -18.14
C ASP A 70 1.32 -5.49 -16.97
N LYS A 71 2.45 -5.61 -16.27
CA LYS A 71 2.68 -6.58 -15.20
C LYS A 71 3.16 -5.95 -13.90
N ARG A 72 2.51 -6.37 -12.80
CA ARG A 72 3.01 -6.33 -11.41
C ARG A 72 3.35 -4.95 -10.82
N SER A 73 2.49 -3.95 -11.00
CA SER A 73 2.68 -2.62 -10.39
C SER A 73 4.02 -1.96 -10.77
N LEU A 74 4.67 -2.43 -11.83
CA LEU A 74 5.91 -1.87 -12.33
C LEU A 74 5.58 -0.61 -13.13
N THR A 75 6.52 0.31 -13.13
CA THR A 75 6.46 1.54 -13.90
C THR A 75 7.66 1.56 -14.84
N VAL A 76 7.43 1.78 -16.13
CA VAL A 76 8.51 1.93 -17.11
C VAL A 76 8.80 3.42 -17.28
N VAL A 77 10.08 3.78 -17.26
CA VAL A 77 10.58 5.11 -17.54
C VAL A 77 11.40 5.03 -18.82
N MET A 78 11.02 5.80 -19.83
CA MET A 78 11.68 5.79 -21.14
C MET A 78 11.78 7.19 -21.72
N ASP A 79 12.71 7.37 -22.65
CA ASP A 79 12.80 8.59 -23.44
C ASP A 79 11.61 8.70 -24.38
N LYS A 80 11.10 9.92 -24.56
CA LYS A 80 9.93 10.23 -25.39
C LYS A 80 10.17 9.93 -26.87
N SER A 81 11.41 9.96 -27.35
CA SER A 81 11.75 9.54 -28.72
C SER A 81 11.60 8.04 -28.96
N GLN A 82 11.53 7.24 -27.89
CA GLN A 82 11.37 5.79 -27.93
C GLN A 82 9.94 5.33 -27.62
N TYR A 83 9.02 6.27 -27.37
CA TYR A 83 7.59 6.04 -27.23
C TYR A 83 6.88 6.19 -28.59
#